data_AF-A0A1H9XFA8-F1
#
_entry.id   AF-A0A1H9XFA8-F1
#
_cell.length_a   1.000
_cell.length_b   1.000
_cell.length_c   1.000
_cell.angle_alpha   90.00
_cell.angle_beta   90.00
_cell.angle_gamma   90.00
#
_symmetry.space_group_name_H-M   'P 1'
#
loop_
_entity.id
_entity.type
_entity.pdbx_description
1 polymer ?
#
loop_
_entity_poly.entity_id
_entity_poly.type
_entity_poly.pdbx_seq_one_letter_code
_entity_poly.pdbx_strand_id
1 'polypeptide(L)' 'MKNHVIGVYENEQQAAEVVEDLKEKGYTTEEISVIAKNTKNYLKSHRK' A
#
# COMPACT_ATOMS: atom_id res chain seq x y z
N MET A 1 -1.60 -13.84 -19.20
CA MET A 1 -2.37 -13.11 -18.16
C MET A 1 -1.38 -12.76 -17.07
N LYS A 2 -1.12 -11.47 -16.81
CA LYS A 2 -0.15 -11.06 -15.77
C LYS A 2 -0.90 -10.98 -14.45
N ASN A 3 -0.54 -11.81 -13.48
CA ASN A 3 -1.17 -11.82 -12.16
C ASN A 3 -0.57 -10.68 -11.35
N HIS A 4 -1.28 -9.55 -11.29
CA HIS A 4 -0.86 -8.41 -10.48
C HIS A 4 -1.28 -8.65 -9.02
N VAL A 5 -0.36 -8.48 -8.08
CA VAL A 5 -0.63 -8.61 -6.65
C VAL A 5 -1.05 -7.25 -6.12
N ILE A 6 -2.25 -7.17 -5.54
CA ILE A 6 -2.77 -5.95 -4.93
C ILE A 6 -2.90 -6.18 -3.42
N GLY A 7 -2.12 -5.43 -2.64
CA GLY A 7 -2.15 -5.44 -1.18
C GLY A 7 -2.67 -4.11 -0.63
N VAL A 8 -3.67 -4.16 0.25
CA VAL A 8 -4.21 -2.97 0.93
C VAL A 8 -3.80 -3.05 2.39
N TYR A 9 -3.06 -2.05 2.87
CA TYR A 9 -2.55 -1.99 4.24
C TYR A 9 -2.99 -0.71 4.92
N GLU A 10 -3.20 -0.77 6.23
CA GLU A 10 -3.62 0.39 7.03
C GLU A 10 -2.46 1.34 7.35
N ASN A 11 -1.21 0.87 7.23
CA ASN A 11 -0.04 1.63 7.63
C ASN A 11 1.03 1.63 6.52
N GLU A 12 1.75 2.75 6.41
CA GLU A 12 2.85 2.90 5.46
C GLU A 12 3.99 1.93 5.75
N GLN A 13 4.32 1.69 7.03
CA GLN A 13 5.34 0.70 7.41
C GLN A 13 4.97 -0.72 6.98
N GLN A 14 3.72 -1.15 7.18
CA GLN A 14 3.28 -2.47 6.71
C GLN A 14 3.30 -2.57 5.19
N ALA A 15 2.87 -1.50 4.50
CA ALA A 15 2.96 -1.44 3.05
C ALA A 15 4.41 -1.57 2.55
N ALA A 16 5.36 -0.87 3.19
CA ALA A 16 6.78 -0.90 2.83
C ALA A 16 7.40 -2.29 3.07
N GLU A 17 7.16 -2.89 4.24
CA GLU A 17 7.69 -4.21 4.59
C GLU A 17 7.21 -5.29 3.61
N VAL A 18 5.93 -5.23 3.21
CA VAL A 18 5.38 -6.18 2.23
C VAL A 18 5.93 -5.94 0.82
N VAL A 19 6.18 -4.69 0.43
CA VAL A 19 6.87 -4.42 -0.85
C VAL A 19 8.27 -5.03 -0.87
N GLU A 20 9.00 -4.99 0.25
CA GLU A 20 10.32 -5.61 0.37
C GLU A 20 10.23 -7.15 0.32
N ASP A 21 9.31 -7.77 1.07
CA ASP A 21 9.11 -9.23 1.06
C ASP A 21 8.67 -9.75 -0.32
N LEU A 22 7.82 -9.00 -1.02
CA LEU A 22 7.38 -9.32 -2.38
C LEU A 22 8.53 -9.17 -3.39
N LYS A 23 9.39 -8.16 -3.23
CA LYS A 23 10.63 -8.04 -4.01
C LYS A 23 11.57 -9.21 -3.78
N GLU A 24 11.77 -9.64 -2.54
CA GLU A 24 12.60 -10.81 -2.21
C GLU A 24 12.04 -12.11 -2.80
N LYS A 25 10.72 -12.23 -2.90
CA LYS A 25 10.05 -13.35 -3.59
C LYS A 25 10.16 -13.30 -5.12
N GLY A 26 10.73 -12.24 -5.69
CA GLY A 26 10.94 -12.08 -7.12
C GLY A 26 9.82 -11.34 -7.85
N TYR A 27 8.88 -10.73 -7.13
CA TYR A 27 7.89 -9.84 -7.74
C TYR A 27 8.52 -8.47 -8.02
N THR A 28 8.28 -7.94 -9.20
CA THR A 28 8.76 -6.61 -9.57
C THR A 28 7.78 -5.54 -9.11
N THR A 29 8.26 -4.33 -8.83
CA THR A 29 7.40 -3.17 -8.49
C THR A 29 6.41 -2.79 -9.58
N GLU A 30 6.59 -3.32 -10.80
CA GLU A 30 5.63 -3.17 -11.91
C GLU A 30 4.45 -4.15 -11.82
N GLU A 31 4.55 -5.18 -10.97
CA GLU A 31 3.52 -6.21 -10.73
C GLU A 31 2.92 -6.13 -9.32
N ILE A 32 3.45 -5.24 -8.49
CA ILE A 32 3.02 -5.01 -7.12
C ILE A 32 2.34 -3.65 -7.03
N SER A 33 1.05 -3.63 -6.69
CA SER A 33 0.34 -2.41 -6.33
C SER A 33 0.01 -2.42 -4.84
N VAL A 34 0.59 -1.49 -4.08
CA VAL A 34 0.35 -1.37 -2.64
C VAL A 34 -0.34 -0.07 -2.31
N ILE A 35 -1.46 -0.17 -1.60
CA ILE A 35 -2.24 0.98 -1.14
C ILE A 35 -2.11 1.06 0.38
N ALA A 36 -1.32 2.03 0.85
CA ALA A 36 -1.27 2.40 2.26
C ALA A 36 -2.40 3.38 2.55
N LYS A 37 -3.35 2.96 3.38
CA LYS A 37 -4.44 3.82 3.83
C LYS A 37 -3.92 4.67 4.97
N ASN A 38 -3.24 5.78 4.65
CA ASN A 38 -2.87 6.76 5.66
C ASN A 38 -4.16 7.41 6.17
N THR A 39 -4.75 6.81 7.19
CA THR A 39 -5.89 7.35 7.93
C THR A 39 -5.42 8.54 8.77
N LYS A 40 -4.68 9.48 8.16
CA LYS A 40 -4.74 10.88 8.53
C LYS A 40 -6.17 11.27 8.27
N ASN A 41 -6.96 11.08 9.31
CA ASN A 41 -8.30 11.54 9.48
C ASN A 41 -8.31 13.04 9.20
N TYR A 42 -8.42 13.42 7.93
CA TYR A 42 -8.80 14.76 7.51
C TYR A 42 -10.29 14.89 7.87
N LEU A 43 -10.59 14.95 9.17
CA LEU A 43 -11.81 15.56 9.65
C LEU A 43 -11.76 16.99 9.15
N LYS A 44 -12.36 17.22 7.97
CA LYS A 44 -12.69 18.56 7.51
C LYS A 44 -13.58 19.17 8.58
N SER A 45 -12.97 19.97 9.44
CA SER A 45 -13.68 20.94 10.26
C SER A 45 -14.17 22.03 9.32
N HIS A 46 -15.27 21.76 8.61
CA HIS A 46 -16.10 22.81 8.03
C HIS A 46 -17.16 23.17 9.05
N ARG A 47 -16.75 24.00 10.02
CA ARG A 47 -17.65 24.86 10.77
C ARG A 47 -17.03 26.26 10.82
N LYS A 48 -17.44 27.10 9.88
CA LYS A 48 -18.11 28.37 10.19
C LYS A 48 -18.68 28.99 8.92
#